data_AF-A0A4Q1VK48-F1
#
_entry.id   AF-A0A4Q1VK48-F1
#
_cell.length_a   1.000
_cell.length_b   1.000
_cell.length_c   1.000
_cell.angle_alpha   90.00
_cell.angle_beta   90.00
_cell.angle_gamma   90.00
#
_symmetry.space_group_name_H-M   'P 1'
#
loop_
_entity.id
_entity.type
_entity.pdbx_description
1 polymer ?
#
loop_
_entity_poly.entity_id
_entity_poly.type
_entity_poly.pdbx_seq_one_letter_code
_entity_poly.pdbx_strand_id
1 'polypeptide(L)' 'MGQFKPLQPLNGESHLFLVGQSSHGFWVARDLEGRSEGIFRNQKEAVRFALSEGGHPNAVLLSPNEVEPSYGMGIH' A
#
# COMPACT_ATOMS: atom_id res chain seq x y z
N MET A 1 35.02 -7.26 10.99
CA MET A 1 33.99 -8.23 10.57
C MET A 1 32.64 -7.56 10.73
N GLY A 2 31.90 -7.32 9.64
CA GLY A 2 30.61 -6.62 9.67
C GLY A 2 30.41 -5.78 8.41
N GLN A 3 30.11 -6.46 7.30
CA GLN A 3 29.93 -5.89 5.98
C GLN A 3 28.44 -5.59 5.69
N PHE A 4 28.21 -4.50 4.93
CA PHE A 4 27.04 -4.12 4.12
C PHE A 4 25.64 -3.93 4.75
N LYS A 5 25.16 -2.68 4.70
CA LYS A 5 24.14 -2.26 3.73
C LYS A 5 24.40 -0.77 3.43
N PRO A 6 24.54 -0.34 2.15
CA PRO A 6 24.38 1.07 1.86
C PRO A 6 22.96 1.43 2.32
N LEU A 7 22.84 2.34 3.30
CA LEU A 7 21.55 2.95 3.59
C LEU A 7 21.17 3.69 2.31
N GLN A 8 20.17 3.15 1.66
CA GLN A 8 19.73 3.45 0.29
C GLN A 8 19.43 4.95 0.19
N PRO A 9 19.59 5.56 -1.00
CA PRO A 9 19.54 7.01 -1.16
C PRO A 9 18.28 7.64 -0.56
N LEU A 10 18.48 8.84 0.02
CA LEU A 10 17.47 9.76 0.53
C LEU A 10 16.49 10.18 -0.58
N ASN A 11 15.51 9.33 -0.87
CA ASN A 11 14.32 9.68 -1.61
C ASN A 11 13.14 9.37 -0.70
N GLY A 12 13.06 10.13 0.40
CA GLY A 12 11.97 10.10 1.37
C GLY A 12 10.69 10.69 0.79
N GLU A 13 10.18 10.07 -0.26
CA GLU A 13 8.77 10.21 -0.56
C GLU A 13 8.07 9.26 0.41
N SER A 14 7.73 9.78 1.59
CA SER A 14 6.89 9.07 2.55
C SER A 14 5.56 8.76 1.88
N HIS A 15 5.47 7.60 1.22
CA HIS A 15 4.29 7.17 0.51
C HIS A 15 3.26 6.72 1.53
N LEU A 16 2.24 7.54 1.72
CA LEU A 16 1.06 7.17 2.48
C LEU A 16 0.19 6.27 1.60
N PHE A 17 -0.22 5.16 2.18
CA PHE A 17 -1.08 4.18 1.57
C PHE A 17 -2.48 4.25 2.17
N LEU A 18 -3.47 4.43 1.32
CA LEU A 18 -4.87 4.25 1.66
C LEU A 18 -5.18 2.74 1.60
N VAL A 19 -5.68 2.21 2.72
CA VAL A 19 -6.08 0.81 2.85
C VAL A 19 -7.57 0.74 3.16
N GLY A 20 -8.34 0.04 2.33
CA GLY A 20 -9.77 -0.12 2.55
C GLY A 20 -10.31 -1.36 1.84
N GLN A 21 -11.58 -1.68 2.10
CA GLN A 21 -12.24 -2.78 1.42
C GLN A 21 -12.92 -2.25 0.15
N SER A 22 -12.75 -2.93 -0.97
CA SER A 22 -13.48 -2.70 -2.21
C SER A 22 -14.91 -3.23 -2.11
N SER A 23 -15.79 -2.77 -3.01
CA SER A 23 -17.17 -3.25 -3.13
C SER A 23 -17.26 -4.76 -3.39
N HIS A 24 -16.23 -5.34 -4.01
CA HIS A 24 -16.10 -6.78 -4.26
C HIS A 24 -15.63 -7.59 -3.05
N GLY A 25 -15.39 -6.94 -1.90
CA GLY A 25 -14.96 -7.59 -0.66
C GLY A 25 -13.45 -7.81 -0.54
N PHE A 26 -12.65 -7.44 -1.54
CA PHE A 26 -11.19 -7.47 -1.47
C PHE A 26 -10.63 -6.27 -0.73
N TRP A 27 -9.47 -6.42 -0.10
CA TRP A 27 -8.75 -5.33 0.54
C TRP A 27 -7.77 -4.70 -0.44
N VAL A 28 -7.86 -3.39 -0.61
CA VAL A 28 -6.99 -2.63 -1.51
C VAL A 28 -6.05 -1.79 -0.67
N ALA A 29 -4.77 -1.82 -1.00
CA ALA A 29 -3.78 -0.86 -0.52
C ALA A 29 -3.25 -0.11 -1.73
N ARG A 30 -3.42 1.21 -1.75
CA ARG A 30 -2.91 2.07 -2.82
C ARG A 30 -2.25 3.29 -2.24
N ASP A 31 -1.15 3.73 -2.84
CA ASP A 31 -0.55 5.01 -2.47
C ASP A 31 -1.43 6.17 -2.96
N LEU A 32 -1.23 7.35 -2.36
CA LEU A 32 -1.97 8.55 -2.73
C LEU A 32 -1.61 9.07 -4.13
N GLU A 33 -0.44 8.72 -4.66
CA GLU A 33 0.03 9.15 -5.98
C GLU A 33 -0.33 8.14 -7.09
N GLY A 34 -0.89 6.97 -6.73
CA GLY A 34 -1.29 5.92 -7.67
C GLY A 34 -0.11 5.22 -8.36
N ARG A 35 1.10 5.30 -7.79
CA ARG A 35 2.31 4.64 -8.29
C ARG A 35 2.41 3.17 -7.87
N SER A 36 1.87 2.84 -6.70
CA SER A 36 1.95 1.54 -6.03
C SER A 36 0.60 1.14 -5.48
N GLU A 37 0.05 0.06 -5.99
CA GLU A 37 -1.19 -0.52 -5.47
C GLU A 37 -1.14 -2.04 -5.41
N GLY A 38 -1.98 -2.61 -4.54
CA GLY A 38 -2.13 -4.04 -4.37
C GLY A 38 -3.53 -4.41 -3.90
N ILE A 39 -4.01 -5.56 -4.41
CA ILE A 39 -5.28 -6.17 -4.01
C ILE A 39 -4.98 -7.41 -3.18
N PHE A 40 -5.64 -7.52 -2.04
CA PHE A 40 -5.42 -8.52 -1.01
C PHE A 40 -6.72 -9.18 -0.60
N ARG A 41 -6.63 -10.40 -0.07
CA ARG A 41 -7.80 -11.13 0.45
C ARG A 41 -8.21 -10.68 1.85
N ASN A 42 -7.31 -10.05 2.60
CA ASN A 42 -7.55 -9.64 3.98
C ASN A 42 -6.82 -8.33 4.32
N GLN A 43 -7.35 -7.62 5.33
CA GLN A 43 -6.80 -6.35 5.82
C GLN A 43 -5.34 -6.46 6.25
N LYS A 44 -4.98 -7.56 6.92
CA LYS A 44 -3.65 -7.74 7.50
C LYS A 44 -2.57 -7.76 6.44
N GLU A 45 -2.81 -8.42 5.31
CA GLU A 45 -1.88 -8.45 4.18
C GLU A 45 -1.78 -7.08 3.51
N ALA A 46 -2.90 -6.39 3.30
CA ALA A 46 -2.92 -5.03 2.74
C ALA A 46 -2.13 -4.03 3.60
N VAL A 47 -2.33 -4.07 4.93
CA VAL A 47 -1.60 -3.23 5.89
C VAL A 47 -0.10 -3.57 5.90
N ARG A 48 0.26 -4.86 5.85
CA ARG A 48 1.68 -5.28 5.81
C ARG A 48 2.38 -4.78 4.55
N PHE A 49 1.72 -4.85 3.40
CA PHE A 49 2.23 -4.30 2.16
C PHE A 49 2.48 -2.79 2.28
N ALA A 50 1.47 -2.05 2.72
CA ALA A 50 1.55 -0.61 2.90
C ALA A 50 2.67 -0.16 3.86
N LEU A 51 2.88 -0.88 4.98
CA LEU A 51 3.98 -0.61 5.90
C LEU A 51 5.35 -0.93 5.31
N SER A 52 5.44 -1.98 4.49
CA SER A 52 6.67 -2.39 3.82
C SER A 52 7.08 -1.36 2.76
N GLU A 53 6.14 -0.93 1.93
CA GLU A 53 6.38 0.01 0.83
C GLU A 53 6.54 1.45 1.33
N GLY A 54 5.71 1.88 2.29
CA GLY A 54 5.81 3.23 2.85
C GLY A 54 7.02 3.44 3.76
N GLY A 55 7.66 2.37 4.24
CA GLY A 55 8.92 2.45 4.98
C GLY A 55 8.83 3.09 6.38
N HIS A 56 7.63 3.41 6.88
CA HIS A 56 7.43 4.00 8.20
C HIS A 56 6.13 3.51 8.88
N PRO A 57 6.06 3.51 10.22
CA PRO A 57 4.92 2.94 10.97
C PRO A 57 3.58 3.66 10.72
N ASN A 58 3.62 4.94 10.35
CA ASN A 58 2.41 5.74 10.03
C ASN A 58 2.10 5.76 8.52
N ALA A 59 2.59 4.80 7.74
CA ALA A 59 2.37 4.77 6.29
C ALA A 59 0.95 4.37 5.90
N VAL A 60 0.11 3.96 6.85
CA VAL A 60 -1.22 3.39 6.57
C VAL A 60 -2.32 4.34 7.02
N LEU A 61 -3.20 4.67 6.07
CA LEU A 61 -4.47 5.34 6.30
C LEU A 61 -5.59 4.33 6.06
N LEU A 62 -6.25 3.89 7.12
CA LEU A 62 -7.42 3.01 6.99
C LEU A 62 -8.64 3.84 6.57
N SER A 63 -9.18 3.53 5.39
CA SER A 63 -10.40 4.14 4.89
C SER A 63 -11.63 3.43 5.47
N PRO A 64 -12.58 4.16 6.07
CA PRO A 64 -13.91 3.61 6.39
C PRO A 64 -14.80 3.49 5.15
N ASN A 65 -14.41 4.13 4.04
CA ASN A 65 -15.12 4.11 2.77
C ASN A 65 -14.51 3.06 1.83
N GLU A 66 -15.29 2.62 0.85
CA GLU A 66 -14.83 1.68 -0.16
C GLU A 66 -13.60 2.21 -0.92
N VAL A 67 -12.60 1.36 -1.10
CA VAL A 67 -11.38 1.69 -1.85
C VAL A 67 -11.29 0.76 -3.04
N GLU A 68 -11.51 1.34 -4.23
CA GLU A 68 -11.43 0.61 -5.48
C GLU A 68 -9.99 0.62 -6.04
N PRO A 69 -9.52 -0.53 -6.57
CA PRO A 69 -8.22 -0.60 -7.23
C PRO A 69 -8.28 0.07 -8.61
N SER A 70 -7.18 0.69 -9.03
CA SER A 70 -7.09 1.37 -10.33
C SER A 70 -6.97 0.37 -11.48
N TYR A 71 -6.32 -0.78 -11.24
CA TYR A 71 -6.24 -1.89 -12.20
C TYR A 71 -7.06 -3.08 -11.66
N GLY A 72 -8.11 -3.46 -12.37
CA GLY A 72 -8.98 -4.55 -11.93
C GLY A 72 -10.43 -4.45 -12.38
N MET A 73 -10.89 -3.29 -12.86
CA MET A 73 -12.13 -3.20 -13.64
C MET A 73 -11.83 -3.68 -15.05
N GLY A 74 -11.86 -5.01 -15.25
CA GLY A 74 -11.87 -5.58 -16.59
C GLY A 74 -12.92 -4.87 -17.42
N ILE A 75 -12.49 -4.34 -18.57
CA ILE A 75 -13.35 -3.96 -19.67
C ILE A 75 -14.45 -5.01 -19.83
N HIS A 76 -15.72 -4.60 -19.67
CA HIS A 76 -16.87 -5.41 -20.03
C HIS A 76 -17.28 -5.04 -21.45
#